data_AF-A0A838JLP2-F1
#
_entry.id   AF-A0A838JLP2-F1
#
_cell.length_a   1.000
_cell.length_b   1.000
_cell.length_c   1.000
_cell.angle_alpha   90.00
_cell.angle_beta   90.00
_cell.angle_gamma   90.00
#
_symmetry.space_group_name_H-M   'P 1'
#
loop_
_entity.id
_entity.type
_entity.pdbx_description
1 polymer ?
#
loop_
_entity_poly.entity_id
_entity_poly.type
_entity_poly.pdbx_seq_one_letter_code
_entity_poly.pdbx_strand_id
1 'polypeptide(L)' 'MRFDPDTAKFESFPSNKSGATVRQMLGRAGEAWGGESGNDRLVVVIDR' A
#
# COMPACT_ATOMS: atom_id res chain seq x y z
N MET A 1 -2.87 -0.92 -2.40
CA MET A 1 -3.75 -1.18 -3.55
C MET A 1 -3.42 -0.18 -4.63
N ARG A 2 -3.59 -0.53 -5.91
CA ARG A 2 -3.42 0.38 -7.06
C ARG A 2 -4.69 0.35 -7.90
N PHE A 3 -5.20 1.51 -8.28
CA PHE A 3 -6.37 1.62 -9.15
C PHE A 3 -5.91 1.70 -10.60
N ASP A 4 -6.46 0.84 -11.46
CA ASP A 4 -6.31 0.92 -12.90
C ASP A 4 -7.52 1.68 -13.49
N PRO A 5 -7.33 2.90 -14.03
CA PRO A 5 -8.43 3.71 -14.54
C PRO A 5 -9.08 3.14 -15.81
N ASP A 6 -8.36 2.35 -16.61
CA ASP A 6 -8.87 1.80 -17.87
C ASP A 6 -9.86 0.65 -17.61
N THR A 7 -9.63 -0.10 -16.53
CA THR A 7 -10.47 -1.25 -16.16
C THR A 7 -11.36 -0.99 -14.94
N ALA A 8 -11.19 0.16 -14.26
CA ALA A 8 -11.81 0.50 -12.99
C ALA A 8 -11.62 -0.56 -11.89
N LYS A 9 -10.50 -1.29 -11.94
CA LYS A 9 -10.18 -2.37 -10.99
C LYS A 9 -9.11 -1.94 -10.00
N PHE A 10 -9.13 -2.60 -8.84
CA PHE A 10 -8.09 -2.48 -7.84
C PHE A 10 -7.19 -3.70 -7.84
N GLU A 11 -5.88 -3.47 -7.94
CA GLU A 11 -4.85 -4.46 -7.66
C GLU A 11 -4.49 -4.42 -6.17
N SER A 12 -4.52 -5.58 -5.52
CA SER A 12 -4.21 -5.72 -4.09
C SER A 12 -2.78 -6.20 -3.89
N PHE A 13 -2.09 -5.58 -2.93
CA PHE A 13 -0.75 -5.98 -2.48
C PHE A 13 -0.87 -6.43 -1.02
N PRO A 14 -1.10 -7.73 -0.75
CA PRO A 14 -1.31 -8.20 0.61
C PRO A 14 -0.02 -8.07 1.42
N SER A 15 -0.16 -7.68 2.68
CA SER A 15 0.95 -7.70 3.64
C SER A 15 1.36 -9.14 3.94
N ASN A 16 2.65 -9.34 4.21
CA ASN A 16 3.18 -10.60 4.75
C ASN A 16 2.97 -10.74 6.28
N LYS A 17 2.23 -9.82 6.91
CA LYS A 17 1.89 -9.85 8.34
C LYS A 17 0.37 -9.85 8.52
N SER A 18 -0.09 -10.58 9.54
CA SER A 18 -1.46 -10.46 10.03
C SER A 18 -1.64 -9.10 10.74
N GLY A 19 -2.90 -8.62 10.82
CA GLY A 19 -3.19 -7.36 11.51
C GLY A 19 -2.60 -6.11 10.84
N ALA A 20 -2.32 -6.16 9.53
CA ALA A 20 -1.65 -5.10 8.78
C ALA A 20 -2.51 -3.85 8.52
N THR A 21 -2.97 -3.19 9.58
CA THR A 21 -3.81 -1.99 9.48
C THR A 21 -2.98 -0.76 9.14
N VAL A 22 -3.35 -0.06 8.07
CA VAL A 22 -2.73 1.20 7.65
C VAL A 22 -3.69 2.35 7.91
N ARG A 23 -3.26 3.36 8.67
CA ARG A 23 -4.09 4.53 9.02
C ARG A 23 -3.66 5.82 8.31
N GLN A 24 -2.46 5.82 7.74
CA GLN A 24 -1.93 6.93 6.97
C GLN A 24 -1.08 6.39 5.83
N MET A 25 -1.24 6.99 4.66
CA MET A 25 -0.43 6.73 3.47
C MET A 25 0.07 8.04 2.87
N LEU A 26 1.26 8.00 2.26
CA LEU A 26 1.87 9.10 1.53
C LEU A 26 2.46 8.57 0.22
N GLY A 27 2.47 9.41 -0.82
CA GLY A 27 3.00 9.05 -2.13
C GLY A 27 4.32 9.78 -2.44
N ARG A 28 5.18 9.11 -3.19
CA ARG A 28 6.24 9.70 -4.02
C ARG A 28 6.10 9.13 -5.44
N ALA A 29 6.70 9.75 -6.44
CA ALA A 29 6.65 9.20 -7.79
C ALA A 29 7.22 7.76 -7.80
N GLY A 30 6.44 6.79 -8.26
CA GLY A 30 6.80 5.36 -8.25
C GLY A 30 6.70 4.66 -6.90
N GLU A 31 6.28 5.33 -5.83
CA GLU A 31 6.25 4.76 -4.48
C GLU A 31 4.97 5.14 -3.72
N ALA A 32 4.32 4.13 -3.12
CA ALA A 32 3.26 4.32 -2.14
C ALA A 32 3.75 3.84 -0.77
N TRP A 33 3.84 4.77 0.20
CA TRP A 33 4.28 4.50 1.56
C TRP A 33 3.09 4.39 2.51
N GLY A 34 3.09 3.34 3.33
CA GLY A 34 2.08 3.11 4.36
C GLY A 34 2.70 2.93 5.75
N GLY A 35 2.10 3.58 6.75
CA GLY A 35 2.38 3.32 8.16
C GLY A 35 1.50 2.17 8.66
N GLU A 36 2.07 0.96 8.76
CA GLU A 36 1.36 -0.24 9.23
C GLU A 36 1.27 -0.24 10.75
N SER A 37 0.27 0.47 11.27
CA SER A 37 0.02 0.71 12.70
C SER A 37 -0.23 -0.53 13.56
N GLY A 38 -0.60 -1.67 12.97
CA GLY A 38 -0.76 -2.92 13.72
C GLY A 38 0.55 -3.69 13.91
N ASN A 39 1.61 -3.30 13.20
CA ASN A 39 2.91 -3.99 13.20
C ASN A 39 4.09 -3.03 13.38
N ASP A 40 3.84 -1.78 13.79
CA ASP A 40 4.85 -0.74 14.07
C ASP A 40 5.95 -0.62 13.00
N ARG A 41 5.57 -0.65 11.72
CA ARG A 41 6.52 -0.57 10.60
C ARG A 41 6.07 0.33 9.46
N LEU A 42 7.04 0.77 8.67
CA LEU A 42 6.82 1.39 7.37
C LEU A 42 6.90 0.33 6.28
N VAL A 43 5.98 0.40 5.32
CA VAL A 43 5.97 -0.43 4.12
C VAL A 43 5.91 0.46 2.88
N VAL A 44 6.51 -0.02 1.79
CA VAL A 44 6.48 0.65 0.48
C VAL A 44 6.00 -0.34 -0.58
N VAL A 45 5.08 0.11 -1.43
CA VAL A 45 4.76 -0.54 -2.70
C VAL A 45 5.42 0.29 -3.79
N ILE A 46 6.24 -0.36 -4.62
CA ILE A 46 6.99 0.29 -5.70
C ILE A 46 6.29 -0.03 -7.02
N ASP A 47 5.93 1.01 -7.77
CA ASP A 47 5.44 0.91 -9.14
C ASP A 47 6.67 0.81 -10.07
N ARG A 48 6.81 -0.30 -10.78
CA ARG A 48 7.92 -0.58 -11.70
C ARG A 48 7.44 -0.62 -13.13
#